data_AF-E1QSA4-F1
#
_entry.id   AF-E1QSA4-F1
#
_cell.length_a   1.000
_cell.length_b   1.000
_cell.length_c   1.000
_cell.angle_alpha   90.00
_cell.angle_beta   90.00
_cell.angle_gamma   90.00
#
_symmetry.space_group_name_H-M   'P 1'
#
loop_
_entity.id
_entity.type
_entity.pdbx_description
1 polymer ?
#
loop_
_entity_poly.entity_id
_entity_poly.type
_entity_poly.pdbx_seq_one_letter_code
_entity_poly.pdbx_strand_id
1 'polypeptide(L)'
;MSGQGSESTALPRSVPNTITQEVAGARVVIAVGKKKTAIAKAVIRPGIGRVKVNGVPIEIWPIEMARMRMMEPLLLAGKELTSKVDIEVTVRGGGFMGQATAVRMAIARGLVEYFQNLKLLELYMTYDPSMIKGDPRRTEPKKPGLKHARSKRQKAYR
;
A
#
# COMPACT_ATOMS: atom_id res chain seq x y z
N MET A 1 26.73 -31.37 11.74
CA MET A 1 25.94 -31.30 10.50
C MET A 1 24.52 -30.89 10.86
N SER A 2 24.28 -29.59 11.03
CA SER A 2 22.96 -29.03 11.38
C SER A 2 22.30 -28.50 10.12
N GLY A 3 21.51 -29.34 9.46
CA GLY A 3 20.62 -28.93 8.39
C GLY A 3 19.50 -28.07 8.97
N GLN A 4 19.55 -26.77 8.73
CA GLN A 4 18.39 -25.90 8.96
C GLN A 4 17.46 -26.07 7.76
N GLY A 5 16.39 -26.84 7.97
CA GLY A 5 15.28 -26.95 7.03
C GLY A 5 14.64 -25.59 6.82
N SER A 6 14.48 -25.21 5.57
CA SER A 6 13.70 -24.05 5.14
C SER A 6 12.22 -24.34 5.40
N GLU A 7 11.70 -23.92 6.56
CA GLU A 7 10.25 -23.89 6.79
C GLU A 7 9.62 -22.83 5.90
N SER A 8 9.08 -23.26 4.76
CA SER A 8 8.18 -22.43 3.95
C SER A 8 6.84 -22.31 4.68
N THR A 9 6.74 -21.36 5.62
CA THR A 9 5.46 -21.03 6.25
C THR A 9 4.65 -20.18 5.27
N ALA A 10 4.03 -20.83 4.28
CA ALA A 10 3.17 -20.18 3.30
C ALA A 10 1.91 -19.60 3.99
N LEU A 11 1.47 -18.43 3.52
CA LEU A 11 0.26 -17.78 4.04
C LEU A 11 -0.99 -18.66 3.83
N PRO A 12 -1.86 -18.85 4.85
CA PRO A 12 -3.06 -19.67 4.72
C PRO A 12 -4.16 -19.02 3.87
N ARG A 13 -4.07 -17.71 3.62
CA ARG A 13 -4.97 -16.94 2.74
C ARG A 13 -4.18 -15.84 2.02
N SER A 14 -4.52 -15.60 0.75
CA SER A 14 -3.97 -14.47 -0.03
C SER A 14 -4.35 -13.11 0.60
N VAL A 15 -3.44 -12.15 0.52
CA VAL A 15 -3.64 -10.78 1.02
C VAL A 15 -4.74 -10.09 0.19
N PRO A 16 -5.65 -9.31 0.81
CA PRO A 16 -6.79 -8.72 0.11
C PRO A 16 -6.39 -7.77 -1.03
N ASN A 17 -7.11 -7.86 -2.15
CA ASN A 17 -6.93 -7.06 -3.37
C ASN A 17 -5.56 -7.26 -4.05
N THR A 18 -5.12 -8.51 -4.10
CA THR A 18 -3.89 -8.91 -4.78
C THR A 18 -4.19 -9.96 -5.83
N ILE A 19 -3.50 -9.88 -6.97
CA ILE A 19 -3.61 -10.81 -8.08
C ILE A 19 -2.20 -11.28 -8.41
N THR A 20 -1.96 -12.58 -8.35
CA THR A 20 -0.70 -13.19 -8.78
C THR A 20 -0.89 -13.70 -10.19
N GLN A 21 0.03 -13.34 -11.09
CA GLN A 21 0.04 -13.75 -12.49
C GLN A 21 1.43 -14.27 -12.83
N GLU A 22 1.50 -15.24 -13.73
CA GLU A 22 2.75 -15.63 -14.37
C GLU A 22 2.81 -14.98 -15.74
N VAL A 23 3.79 -14.12 -15.96
CA VAL A 23 3.98 -13.43 -17.24
C VAL A 23 5.39 -13.74 -17.72
N ALA A 24 5.50 -14.40 -18.88
CA ALA A 24 6.77 -14.80 -19.48
C ALA A 24 7.68 -15.62 -18.54
N GLY A 25 7.09 -16.50 -17.72
CA GLY A 25 7.82 -17.35 -16.76
C GLY A 25 8.29 -16.64 -15.48
N ALA A 26 7.97 -15.35 -15.32
CA ALA A 26 8.23 -14.60 -14.10
C ALA A 26 6.95 -14.46 -13.27
N ARG A 27 7.07 -14.65 -11.94
CA ARG A 27 5.99 -14.38 -10.99
C ARG A 27 5.80 -12.86 -10.88
N VAL A 28 4.64 -12.38 -11.28
CA VAL A 28 4.25 -10.96 -11.20
C VAL A 28 3.08 -10.82 -10.25
N VAL A 29 3.19 -9.91 -9.30
CA VAL A 29 2.14 -9.65 -8.32
C VAL A 29 1.59 -8.24 -8.52
N ILE A 30 0.27 -8.16 -8.69
CA ILE A 30 -0.45 -6.90 -8.81
C ILE A 30 -1.22 -6.68 -7.51
N ALA A 31 -0.89 -5.62 -6.79
CA ALA A 31 -1.56 -5.24 -5.56
C ALA A 31 -2.26 -3.88 -5.69
N VAL A 32 -3.42 -3.75 -5.05
CA VAL A 32 -4.18 -2.50 -5.05
C VAL A 32 -4.28 -1.92 -3.64
N GLY A 33 -3.95 -0.64 -3.53
CA GLY A 33 -4.14 0.18 -2.33
C GLY A 33 -5.17 1.29 -2.60
N LYS A 34 -6.04 1.56 -1.62
CA LYS A 34 -7.08 2.60 -1.74
C LYS A 34 -7.21 3.39 -0.45
N LYS A 35 -7.16 4.72 -0.55
CA LYS A 35 -7.43 5.65 0.56
C LYS A 35 -8.34 6.76 0.08
N LYS A 36 -9.53 6.89 0.68
CA LYS A 36 -10.58 7.80 0.20
C LYS A 36 -10.84 7.56 -1.30
N THR A 37 -10.55 8.56 -2.13
CA THR A 37 -10.69 8.52 -3.58
C THR A 37 -9.39 8.19 -4.32
N ALA A 38 -8.25 8.15 -3.62
CA ALA A 38 -6.97 7.77 -4.21
C ALA A 38 -6.88 6.24 -4.37
N ILE A 39 -6.47 5.82 -5.57
CA ILE A 39 -6.26 4.42 -5.95
C ILE A 39 -4.83 4.27 -6.45
N ALA A 40 -4.09 3.34 -5.85
CA ALA A 40 -2.75 2.97 -6.27
C ALA A 40 -2.75 1.50 -6.70
N LYS A 41 -2.14 1.22 -7.86
CA LYS A 41 -1.90 -0.12 -8.39
C LYS A 41 -0.39 -0.33 -8.41
N ALA A 42 0.11 -1.26 -7.62
CA ALA A 42 1.51 -1.67 -7.62
C ALA A 42 1.66 -2.95 -8.45
N VAL A 43 2.64 -2.97 -9.34
CA VAL A 43 3.09 -4.14 -10.08
C VAL A 43 4.48 -4.48 -9.57
N ILE A 44 4.61 -5.68 -9.02
CA ILE A 44 5.85 -6.20 -8.45
C ILE A 44 6.34 -7.33 -9.34
N ARG A 45 7.60 -7.22 -9.75
CA ARG A 45 8.30 -8.17 -10.61
C ARG A 45 9.68 -8.47 -10.03
N PRO A 46 10.30 -9.61 -10.36
CA PRO A 46 11.71 -9.85 -10.02
C PRO A 46 12.59 -8.75 -10.63
N GLY A 47 13.56 -8.26 -9.87
CA GLY A 47 14.37 -7.11 -10.27
C GLY A 47 15.50 -6.77 -9.30
N ILE A 48 15.99 -5.52 -9.36
CA ILE A 48 17.19 -5.03 -8.67
C ILE A 48 16.83 -4.06 -7.52
N GLY A 49 15.54 -3.89 -7.20
CA GLY A 49 15.11 -2.99 -6.12
C GLY A 49 14.67 -1.61 -6.58
N ARG A 50 14.33 -1.43 -7.86
CA ARG A 50 13.89 -0.13 -8.39
C ARG A 50 12.44 0.12 -8.03
N VAL A 51 12.17 1.20 -7.27
CA VAL A 51 10.81 1.63 -6.91
C VAL A 51 10.45 2.93 -7.61
N LYS A 52 9.40 2.90 -8.44
CA LYS A 52 8.89 4.05 -9.19
C LYS A 52 7.41 4.27 -8.92
N VAL A 53 7.02 5.54 -8.79
CA VAL A 53 5.63 5.98 -8.65
C VAL A 53 5.32 6.93 -9.81
N ASN A 54 4.37 6.54 -10.67
CA ASN A 54 4.02 7.26 -11.91
C ASN A 54 5.26 7.60 -12.77
N GLY A 55 6.19 6.64 -12.90
CA GLY A 55 7.44 6.81 -13.67
C GLY A 55 8.56 7.54 -12.92
N VAL A 56 8.28 8.19 -11.79
CA VAL A 56 9.25 8.94 -10.99
C VAL A 56 9.83 8.06 -9.87
N PRO A 57 11.16 8.01 -9.67
CA PRO A 57 11.76 7.32 -8.53
C PRO A 57 11.26 7.89 -7.20
N ILE A 58 11.01 7.02 -6.22
CA ILE A 58 10.43 7.41 -4.93
C ILE A 58 11.29 8.42 -4.16
N GLU A 59 12.62 8.36 -4.32
CA GLU A 59 13.59 9.24 -3.65
C GLU A 59 13.46 10.71 -4.06
N ILE A 60 13.09 10.93 -5.33
CA ILE A 60 13.00 12.26 -5.95
C ILE A 60 11.60 12.88 -5.78
N TRP A 61 10.69 12.19 -5.07
CA TRP A 61 9.32 12.68 -4.91
C TRP A 61 9.31 14.06 -4.20
N PRO A 62 8.59 15.07 -4.74
CA PRO A 62 8.76 16.47 -4.34
C PRO A 62 8.32 16.76 -2.91
N ILE A 63 7.35 16.00 -2.39
CA ILE A 63 6.81 16.18 -1.04
C ILE A 63 7.46 15.18 -0.10
N GLU A 64 8.32 15.66 0.78
CA GLU A 64 9.09 14.84 1.71
C GLU A 64 8.22 13.98 2.64
N MET A 65 7.17 14.54 3.23
CA MET A 65 6.25 13.76 4.07
C MET A 65 5.56 12.62 3.30
N ALA A 66 5.22 12.85 2.03
CA ALA A 66 4.63 11.83 1.18
C ALA A 66 5.66 10.73 0.85
N ARG A 67 6.90 11.14 0.56
CA ARG A 67 8.04 10.25 0.31
C ARG A 67 8.28 9.31 1.50
N MET A 68 8.40 9.86 2.70
CA MET A 68 8.58 9.06 3.93
C MET A 68 7.48 8.03 4.10
N ARG A 69 6.21 8.44 3.95
CA ARG A 69 5.04 7.54 4.02
C ARG A 69 5.08 6.40 3.00
N MET A 70 5.54 6.67 1.79
CA MET A 70 5.62 5.66 0.73
C MET A 70 6.80 4.69 0.95
N MET A 71 7.89 5.16 1.57
CA MET A 71 9.10 4.37 1.83
C MET A 71 8.98 3.44 3.05
N GLU A 72 8.12 3.77 4.03
CA GLU A 72 7.89 2.95 5.23
C GLU A 72 7.82 1.43 5.00
N PRO A 73 6.99 0.89 4.07
CA PRO A 73 6.91 -0.56 3.86
C PRO A 73 8.21 -1.18 3.34
N LEU A 74 9.01 -0.40 2.59
CA LEU A 74 10.31 -0.84 2.09
C LEU A 74 11.36 -0.87 3.21
N LEU A 75 11.35 0.14 4.09
CA LEU A 75 12.23 0.15 5.27
C LEU A 75 11.93 -1.03 6.20
N LEU A 76 10.64 -1.27 6.47
CA LEU A 76 10.21 -2.37 7.34
C LEU A 76 10.49 -3.76 6.74
N ALA A 77 10.39 -3.92 5.42
CA ALA A 77 10.75 -5.18 4.75
C ALA A 77 12.25 -5.49 4.77
N GLY A 78 13.09 -4.46 4.97
CA GLY A 78 14.53 -4.57 4.91
C GLY A 78 15.08 -4.61 3.48
N LYS A 79 16.39 -4.37 3.37
CA LYS A 79 17.10 -4.30 2.08
C LYS A 79 17.17 -5.65 1.37
N GLU A 80 17.20 -6.76 2.13
CA GLU A 80 17.34 -8.12 1.59
C GLU A 80 16.16 -8.53 0.70
N LEU A 81 14.94 -8.15 1.10
CA LEU A 81 13.74 -8.42 0.31
C LEU A 81 13.58 -7.38 -0.79
N THR A 82 13.78 -6.10 -0.46
CA THR A 82 13.58 -5.00 -1.42
C THR A 82 14.50 -5.10 -2.63
N SER A 83 15.76 -5.53 -2.45
CA SER A 83 16.74 -5.60 -3.56
C SER A 83 16.44 -6.70 -4.59
N LYS A 84 15.49 -7.59 -4.33
CA LYS A 84 15.12 -8.72 -5.21
C LYS A 84 13.96 -8.39 -6.16
N VAL A 85 13.30 -7.26 -5.98
CA VAL A 85 12.06 -6.93 -6.69
C VAL A 85 12.07 -5.50 -7.22
N ASP A 86 11.58 -5.32 -8.43
CA ASP A 86 11.26 -4.00 -8.96
C ASP A 86 9.77 -3.73 -8.76
N ILE A 87 9.44 -2.51 -8.34
CA ILE A 87 8.09 -2.10 -7.99
C ILE A 87 7.72 -0.87 -8.82
N GLU A 88 6.67 -1.02 -9.63
CA GLU A 88 6.11 0.07 -10.40
C GLU A 88 4.69 0.37 -9.92
N VAL A 89 4.47 1.60 -9.47
CA VAL A 89 3.18 2.01 -8.89
C VAL A 89 2.53 3.07 -9.77
N THR A 90 1.33 2.79 -10.24
CA THR A 90 0.46 3.76 -10.92
C THR A 90 -0.58 4.28 -9.94
N VAL A 91 -0.70 5.60 -9.80
CA VAL A 91 -1.60 6.24 -8.83
C VAL A 91 -2.49 7.25 -9.53
N ARG A 92 -3.78 7.23 -9.18
CA ARG A 92 -4.77 8.19 -9.68
C ARG A 92 -5.80 8.58 -8.61
N GLY A 93 -6.36 9.79 -8.76
CA GLY A 93 -7.40 10.33 -7.90
C GLY A 93 -6.93 10.76 -6.51
N GLY A 94 -7.85 11.38 -5.74
CA GLY A 94 -7.55 11.90 -4.41
C GLY A 94 -6.57 13.07 -4.40
N GLY A 95 -5.84 13.24 -3.30
CA GLY A 95 -4.78 14.25 -3.16
C GLY A 95 -3.49 13.63 -2.63
N PHE A 96 -2.41 14.41 -2.59
CA PHE A 96 -1.03 13.93 -2.36
C PHE A 96 -0.87 12.97 -1.16
N MET A 97 -1.41 13.31 0.02
CA MET A 97 -1.28 12.46 1.21
C MET A 97 -2.13 11.19 1.14
N GLY A 98 -3.31 11.28 0.49
CA GLY A 98 -4.16 10.12 0.24
C GLY A 98 -3.51 9.15 -0.74
N GLN A 99 -2.88 9.69 -1.78
CA GLN A 99 -2.08 8.95 -2.76
C GLN A 99 -0.90 8.25 -2.09
N ALA A 100 -0.11 8.96 -1.29
CA ALA A 100 1.02 8.37 -0.55
C ALA A 100 0.60 7.20 0.34
N THR A 101 -0.53 7.34 1.06
CA THR A 101 -1.06 6.25 1.90
C THR A 101 -1.57 5.09 1.05
N ALA A 102 -2.18 5.35 -0.11
CA ALA A 102 -2.61 4.30 -1.03
C ALA A 102 -1.41 3.53 -1.63
N VAL A 103 -0.34 4.23 -2.01
CA VAL A 103 0.93 3.64 -2.47
C VAL A 103 1.54 2.77 -1.38
N ARG A 104 1.65 3.30 -0.16
CA ARG A 104 2.12 2.57 1.02
C ARG A 104 1.39 1.23 1.21
N MET A 105 0.06 1.24 1.12
CA MET A 105 -0.76 0.02 1.20
C MET A 105 -0.51 -0.94 0.04
N ALA A 106 -0.41 -0.44 -1.19
CA ALA A 106 -0.20 -1.27 -2.38
C ALA A 106 1.15 -1.99 -2.32
N ILE A 107 2.21 -1.28 -1.93
CA ILE A 107 3.56 -1.84 -1.77
C ILE A 107 3.56 -2.91 -0.66
N ALA A 108 3.04 -2.61 0.52
CA ALA A 108 3.00 -3.56 1.64
C ALA A 108 2.28 -4.86 1.28
N ARG A 109 1.07 -4.76 0.69
CA ARG A 109 0.28 -5.92 0.29
C ARG A 109 0.99 -6.75 -0.78
N GLY A 110 1.55 -6.09 -1.77
CA GLY A 110 2.26 -6.76 -2.85
C GLY A 110 3.51 -7.49 -2.36
N LEU A 111 4.30 -6.89 -1.45
CA LEU A 111 5.49 -7.53 -0.90
C LEU A 111 5.14 -8.79 -0.11
N VAL A 112 4.10 -8.73 0.72
CA VAL A 112 3.64 -9.90 1.48
C VAL A 112 3.19 -11.02 0.54
N GLU A 113 2.40 -10.71 -0.49
CA GLU A 113 1.91 -11.72 -1.43
C GLU A 113 3.02 -12.28 -2.33
N TYR A 114 4.00 -11.45 -2.71
CA TYR A 114 5.12 -11.88 -3.53
C TYR A 114 6.04 -12.85 -2.79
N PHE A 115 6.45 -12.50 -1.56
CA PHE A 115 7.36 -13.33 -0.76
C PHE A 115 6.65 -14.42 0.04
N GLN A 116 5.31 -14.35 0.16
CA GLN A 116 4.49 -15.27 0.97
C GLN A 116 5.02 -15.45 2.39
N ASN A 117 5.58 -14.39 2.97
CA ASN A 117 6.26 -14.45 4.26
C ASN A 117 5.34 -13.97 5.39
N LEU A 118 4.99 -14.88 6.31
CA LEU A 118 4.16 -14.61 7.47
C LEU A 118 4.77 -13.58 8.43
N LYS A 119 6.10 -13.60 8.64
CA LYS A 119 6.78 -12.64 9.52
C LYS A 119 6.62 -11.21 9.02
N LEU A 120 6.63 -11.03 7.70
CA LEU A 120 6.43 -9.71 7.08
C LEU A 120 4.99 -9.22 7.27
N LEU A 121 4.01 -10.12 7.14
CA LEU A 121 2.60 -9.80 7.41
C LEU A 121 2.40 -9.36 8.86
N GLU A 122 2.92 -10.14 9.82
CA GLU A 122 2.81 -9.84 11.26
C GLU A 122 3.50 -8.53 11.63
N LEU A 123 4.69 -8.27 11.06
CA LEU A 123 5.40 -7.01 11.25
C LEU A 123 4.57 -5.82 10.78
N TYR A 124 4.00 -5.89 9.57
CA TYR A 124 3.14 -4.82 9.06
C TYR A 124 1.86 -4.66 9.88
N MET A 125 1.24 -5.75 10.34
CA MET A 125 0.07 -5.68 11.20
C MET A 125 0.36 -5.07 12.56
N THR A 126 1.54 -5.34 13.13
CA THR A 126 1.95 -4.82 14.44
C THR A 126 2.30 -3.35 14.37
N TYR A 127 3.01 -2.93 13.32
CA TYR A 127 3.40 -1.53 13.12
C TYR A 127 2.20 -0.65 12.75
N ASP A 128 1.44 -1.04 11.71
CA ASP A 128 0.24 -0.32 11.31
C ASP A 128 -0.74 -1.26 10.57
N PRO A 129 -1.81 -1.70 11.25
CA PRO A 129 -2.82 -2.57 10.66
C PRO A 129 -3.47 -2.00 9.39
N SER A 130 -3.47 -0.68 9.22
CA SER A 130 -4.09 -0.03 8.06
C SER A 130 -3.34 -0.28 6.76
N MET A 131 -2.06 -0.67 6.79
CA MET A 131 -1.32 -1.06 5.59
C MET A 131 -1.95 -2.29 4.92
N ILE A 132 -2.36 -3.28 5.72
CA ILE A 132 -2.97 -4.52 5.23
C ILE A 132 -4.49 -4.41 5.17
N LYS A 133 -5.15 -4.01 6.26
CA LYS A 133 -6.62 -3.98 6.38
C LYS A 133 -7.25 -2.85 5.55
N GLY A 134 -6.55 -1.72 5.42
CA GLY A 134 -7.05 -0.51 4.78
C GLY A 134 -8.00 0.32 5.65
N ASP A 135 -8.42 1.47 5.11
CA ASP A 135 -9.31 2.42 5.80
C ASP A 135 -10.62 2.62 5.02
N PRO A 136 -11.76 2.15 5.56
CA PRO A 136 -13.05 2.23 4.88
C PRO A 136 -13.64 3.64 4.84
N ARG A 137 -13.14 4.60 5.64
CA ARG A 137 -13.76 5.93 5.81
C ARG A 137 -13.92 6.68 4.48
N ARG A 138 -15.09 7.29 4.29
CA ARG A 138 -15.42 8.18 3.16
C ARG A 138 -16.12 9.43 3.69
N THR A 139 -16.07 10.50 2.90
CA THR A 139 -16.75 11.75 3.24
C THR A 139 -18.24 11.51 3.21
N GLU A 140 -18.92 11.86 4.29
CA GLU A 140 -20.38 11.82 4.35
C GLU A 140 -20.98 12.86 3.38
N PRO A 141 -22.05 12.52 2.67
CA PRO A 141 -22.74 13.46 1.79
C PRO A 141 -23.36 14.61 2.60
N LYS A 142 -23.49 15.77 1.96
CA LYS A 142 -24.20 16.93 2.53
C LYS A 142 -25.70 16.65 2.57
N LYS A 143 -26.35 16.89 3.72
CA LYS A 143 -27.81 16.82 3.85
C LYS A 143 -28.45 18.16 3.49
N PRO A 144 -29.68 18.18 2.94
CA PRO A 144 -30.38 19.43 2.62
C PRO A 144 -30.56 20.31 3.87
N GLY A 145 -30.45 21.63 3.71
CA GLY A 145 -30.58 22.61 4.80
C GLY A 145 -29.36 22.74 5.73
N LEU A 146 -28.32 21.91 5.57
CA LEU A 146 -27.06 22.03 6.30
C LEU A 146 -25.98 22.74 5.48
N LYS A 147 -24.96 23.31 6.14
CA LYS A 147 -23.78 23.88 5.44
C LYS A 147 -22.83 22.78 4.97
N HIS A 148 -22.60 21.77 5.83
CA HIS A 148 -21.80 20.57 5.56
C HIS A 148 -22.58 19.31 6.00
N ALA A 149 -21.97 18.12 5.97
CA ALA A 149 -22.63 16.86 6.35
C ALA A 149 -23.34 16.90 7.73
N ARG A 150 -22.75 17.59 8.71
CA ARG A 150 -23.28 17.70 10.08
C ARG A 150 -23.42 19.14 10.60
N SER A 151 -22.80 20.11 9.93
CA SER A 151 -22.78 21.52 10.38
C SER A 151 -24.14 22.19 10.15
N LYS A 152 -24.77 22.60 11.25
CA LYS A 152 -26.05 23.32 11.26
C LYS A 152 -25.81 24.83 11.19
N ARG A 153 -26.73 25.56 10.57
CA ARG A 153 -26.76 27.04 10.67
C ARG A 153 -27.12 27.42 12.10
N GLN A 154 -26.51 28.49 12.62
CA GLN A 154 -26.89 29.07 13.91
C GLN A 154 -28.37 29.49 13.85
N LYS A 155 -29.16 29.07 14.84
CA LYS A 155 -30.56 29.51 14.99
C LYS A 155 -30.57 30.84 15.74
N ALA A 156 -31.27 31.83 15.22
CA ALA A 156 -31.61 33.05 15.92
C ALA A 156 -33.13 33.06 16.13
N TYR A 157 -33.57 33.31 17.36
CA TYR A 157 -34.98 33.48 17.71
C TYR A 157 -35.27 34.99 17.83
N ARG A 158 -36.53 35.36 17.60
CA ARG A 158 -37.05 36.72 17.81
C ARG A 158 -37.81 36.75 19.13
#